data_AF-A0A945EU49-F1
#
_entry.id   AF-A0A945EU49-F1
#
_cell.length_a   1.000
_cell.length_b   1.000
_cell.length_c   1.000
_cell.angle_alpha   90.00
_cell.angle_beta   90.00
_cell.angle_gamma   90.00
#
_symmetry.space_group_name_H-M   'P 1'
#
loop_
_entity.id
_entity.type
_entity.pdbx_description
1 polymer ?
#
loop_
_entity_poly.entity_id
_entity_poly.type
_entity_poly.pdbx_seq_one_letter_code
_entity_poly.pdbx_strand_id
1 'polypeptide(L)'
;MRVYEFAKEHGISSKDALGMLRAAGFNVANHMAQLSDQELRALDDSLRNSKSFNKGSRRNKVAEAKPENLVVEGGMSLGDFAEKIKQPINELIIFLLHEGVACNINQTLTEELMGKIADHYEIKIEFVGESSKKEDTLVEKAPEKDKTVRPPVVVVIGHVDHGKTTLLDHIRKTRVAEGEKGGITQHLGAYEVDTSHGKIVFLDTPGHEAFDKMRKRGIKVADVAILIVAADDGVMPQTVEAIEHARSMGIPMLVAINKVDKADNARIESTLSGLSQHGVLVESWGGDVVSVPISAKEGTGIDDLLEVVALQAEVLELKARTSGAGIGYVLESKLERGRGPVGTVLLQHGLAAIGDYFVAGKTYGRISSILNTHNKRIKSFGVATPVGVSGFDALADAGDVFKVVPFAEYKKAKSDKRVLSDVNYSQLNTFSTGEKVHKVILKVDTNSSREALMQAIQKLSSEVDENIVIVSATVGNISEGDVSLASTLGATIFGFGVKTDIGAVAIARRLKVSIKSFYIIYHLVDALKLEIEQAREPEIVEEKTGEAVVLKVFNVKRLGVIAGCQVKSGKIVLGGKVVVYRNHDKVGEGVIKTLQKEKRSQKEVAAGFECAFIVDGFSEWQEGDFVENYIQKKVEK
;
A
#
# COMPACT_ATOMS: atom_id res chain seq x y z
N MET A 1 16.61 9.23 -57.32
CA MET A 1 16.49 8.17 -56.28
C MET A 1 15.67 8.74 -55.13
N ARG A 2 14.72 7.99 -54.56
CA ARG A 2 13.92 8.45 -53.41
C ARG A 2 14.61 8.12 -52.08
N VAL A 3 14.28 8.85 -51.01
CA VAL A 3 14.94 8.68 -49.69
C VAL A 3 14.86 7.24 -49.17
N TYR A 4 13.71 6.56 -49.30
CA TYR A 4 13.58 5.17 -48.86
C TYR A 4 14.37 4.17 -49.75
N GLU A 5 14.58 4.50 -51.02
CA GLU A 5 15.36 3.66 -51.95
C GLU A 5 16.82 3.71 -51.58
N PHE A 6 17.35 4.92 -51.33
CA PHE A 6 18.69 5.13 -50.81
C PHE A 6 18.89 4.42 -49.47
N ALA A 7 17.92 4.55 -48.56
CA ALA A 7 17.98 3.90 -47.25
C ALA A 7 18.04 2.36 -47.36
N LYS A 8 17.23 1.78 -48.26
CA LYS A 8 17.21 0.33 -48.52
C LYS A 8 18.50 -0.15 -49.19
N GLU A 9 19.04 0.61 -50.14
CA GLU A 9 20.28 0.26 -50.85
C GLU A 9 21.50 0.30 -49.90
N HIS A 10 21.48 1.15 -48.87
CA HIS A 10 22.60 1.33 -47.95
C HIS A 10 22.37 0.73 -46.56
N GLY A 11 21.28 -0.03 -46.38
CA GLY A 11 20.98 -0.79 -45.17
C GLY A 11 20.70 0.06 -43.92
N ILE A 12 20.22 1.29 -44.11
CA ILE A 12 19.87 2.22 -43.03
C ILE A 12 18.35 2.46 -42.99
N SER A 13 17.81 2.95 -41.87
CA SER A 13 16.39 3.27 -41.81
C SER A 13 16.08 4.55 -42.59
N SER A 14 14.88 4.66 -43.16
CA SER A 14 14.43 5.89 -43.83
C SER A 14 14.41 7.11 -42.88
N LYS A 15 14.27 6.87 -41.57
CA LYS A 15 14.32 7.90 -40.53
C LYS A 15 15.75 8.42 -40.34
N ASP A 16 16.75 7.55 -40.40
CA ASP A 16 18.16 7.92 -40.28
C ASP A 16 18.63 8.70 -41.53
N ALA A 17 18.23 8.26 -42.72
CA ALA A 17 18.51 8.99 -43.96
C ALA A 17 17.92 10.42 -43.94
N LEU A 18 16.69 10.59 -43.46
CA LEU A 18 16.09 11.92 -43.27
C LEU A 18 16.82 12.74 -42.19
N GLY A 19 17.28 12.09 -41.12
CA GLY A 19 18.08 12.73 -40.08
C GLY A 19 19.42 13.24 -40.61
N MET A 20 20.11 12.44 -41.43
CA MET A 20 21.39 12.81 -42.06
C MET A 20 21.23 13.98 -43.03
N LEU A 21 20.15 14.00 -43.82
CA LEU A 21 19.85 15.13 -44.70
C LEU A 21 19.58 16.42 -43.92
N ARG A 22 18.83 16.34 -42.82
CA ARG A 22 18.57 17.50 -41.94
C ARG A 22 19.85 18.00 -41.27
N ALA A 23 20.71 17.09 -40.82
CA ALA A 23 22.01 17.43 -40.23
C ALA A 23 22.95 18.09 -41.25
N ALA A 24 22.85 17.71 -42.53
CA ALA A 24 23.54 18.33 -43.65
C ALA A 24 22.87 19.64 -44.15
N GLY A 25 21.80 20.10 -43.49
CA GLY A 25 21.13 21.37 -43.77
C GLY A 25 20.03 21.30 -44.84
N PHE A 26 19.66 20.11 -45.32
CA PHE A 26 18.60 19.94 -46.32
C PHE A 26 17.24 19.69 -45.65
N ASN A 27 16.21 20.41 -46.11
CA ASN A 27 14.86 20.26 -45.60
C ASN A 27 14.02 19.34 -46.50
N VAL A 28 14.03 18.05 -46.17
CA VAL A 28 13.27 17.03 -46.92
C VAL A 28 12.04 16.60 -46.12
N ALA A 29 10.87 16.70 -46.75
CA ALA A 29 9.57 16.59 -46.08
C ALA A 29 9.23 15.16 -45.61
N ASN A 30 9.53 14.14 -46.40
CA ASN A 30 9.19 12.75 -46.08
C ASN A 30 10.08 11.73 -46.84
N HIS A 31 9.96 10.47 -46.45
CA HIS A 31 10.75 9.35 -47.00
C HIS A 31 10.44 9.02 -48.48
N MET A 32 9.35 9.55 -49.03
CA MET A 32 8.97 9.40 -50.44
C MET A 32 9.54 10.51 -51.34
N ALA A 33 10.17 11.53 -50.74
CA ALA A 33 10.75 12.64 -51.48
C ALA A 33 11.89 12.17 -52.41
N GLN A 34 11.97 12.81 -53.58
CA GLN A 34 12.99 12.53 -54.58
C GLN A 34 14.24 13.36 -54.27
N LEU A 35 15.39 12.69 -54.19
CA LEU A 35 16.66 13.32 -53.88
C LEU A 35 17.29 13.95 -55.12
N SER A 36 17.83 15.15 -54.95
CA SER A 36 18.72 15.82 -55.89
C SER A 36 20.15 15.27 -55.78
N ASP A 37 20.97 15.52 -56.80
CA ASP A 37 22.36 15.04 -56.84
C ASP A 37 23.23 15.64 -55.71
N GLN A 38 22.88 16.82 -55.19
CA GLN A 38 23.57 17.43 -54.05
C GLN A 38 23.22 16.71 -52.73
N GLU A 39 21.95 16.32 -52.56
CA GLU A 39 21.47 15.61 -51.37
C GLU A 39 22.00 14.16 -51.32
N LEU A 40 22.11 13.51 -52.48
CA LEU A 40 22.73 12.18 -52.59
C LEU A 40 24.22 12.20 -52.21
N ARG A 41 24.97 13.21 -52.68
CA ARG A 41 26.38 13.37 -52.30
C ARG A 41 26.56 13.65 -50.82
N ALA A 42 25.71 14.50 -50.24
CA ALA A 42 25.75 14.81 -48.81
C ALA A 42 25.46 13.56 -47.94
N LEU A 43 24.54 12.72 -48.39
CA LEU A 43 24.24 11.43 -47.74
C LEU A 43 25.42 10.46 -47.85
N ASP A 44 26.03 10.33 -49.03
CA ASP A 44 27.20 9.47 -49.25
C ASP A 44 28.42 9.91 -48.43
N ASP A 45 28.68 11.22 -48.35
CA ASP A 45 29.78 11.77 -47.54
C ASP A 45 29.53 11.57 -46.05
N SER A 46 28.28 11.71 -45.60
CA SER A 46 27.89 11.44 -44.22
C SER A 46 28.04 9.95 -43.86
N LEU A 47 27.71 9.04 -44.79
CA LEU A 47 27.89 7.60 -44.62
C LEU A 47 29.37 7.18 -44.68
N ARG A 48 30.19 7.84 -45.51
CA ARG A 48 31.64 7.66 -45.55
C ARG A 48 32.30 8.13 -44.27
N ASN A 49 31.87 9.26 -43.71
CA ASN A 49 32.38 9.74 -42.42
C ASN A 49 31.98 8.84 -41.26
N SER A 50 30.75 8.28 -41.27
CA SER A 50 30.32 7.26 -40.29
C SER A 50 31.15 5.97 -40.39
N LYS A 51 31.49 5.52 -41.62
CA LYS A 51 32.37 4.37 -41.84
C LYS A 51 33.86 4.67 -41.56
N SER A 52 34.30 5.92 -41.67
CA SER A 52 35.66 6.37 -41.35
C SER A 52 35.90 6.48 -39.84
N PHE A 53 34.89 6.88 -39.07
CA PHE A 53 34.92 6.80 -37.60
C PHE A 53 35.07 5.36 -37.08
N ASN A 54 34.65 4.36 -37.87
CA ASN A 54 34.74 2.93 -37.54
C ASN A 54 36.00 2.23 -38.10
N LYS A 55 36.92 2.95 -38.75
CA LYS A 55 38.18 2.39 -39.29
C LYS A 55 39.46 2.89 -38.60
N GLY A 56 39.33 3.84 -37.66
CA GLY A 56 40.44 4.38 -36.86
C GLY A 56 40.89 3.54 -35.65
N SER A 57 40.13 2.51 -35.23
CA SER A 57 40.48 1.67 -34.07
C SER A 57 40.86 0.22 -34.41
N ARG A 58 41.31 -0.05 -35.66
CA ARG A 58 41.88 -1.36 -36.04
C ARG A 58 43.40 -1.30 -36.17
N ARG A 59 44.09 -0.96 -35.07
CA ARG A 59 45.48 -1.39 -34.82
C ARG A 59 45.88 -1.18 -33.35
N ASN A 60 45.31 -2.03 -32.50
CA ASN A 60 45.96 -2.69 -31.35
C ASN A 60 44.86 -3.48 -30.64
N LYS A 61 44.67 -4.74 -31.06
CA LYS A 61 43.93 -5.71 -30.24
C LYS A 61 44.84 -6.08 -29.06
N VAL A 62 44.70 -5.34 -27.96
CA VAL A 62 44.75 -5.99 -26.66
C VAL A 62 43.36 -6.59 -26.48
N ALA A 63 43.27 -7.90 -26.37
CA ALA A 63 42.03 -8.58 -26.05
C ALA A 63 41.60 -8.11 -24.66
N GLU A 64 40.57 -7.26 -24.58
CA GLU A 64 39.89 -7.03 -23.30
C GLU A 64 39.10 -8.29 -22.97
N ALA A 65 39.51 -8.92 -21.87
CA ALA A 65 38.91 -10.14 -21.35
C ALA A 65 37.40 -9.95 -21.09
N LYS A 66 36.62 -10.97 -21.49
CA LYS A 66 35.25 -11.14 -21.02
C LYS A 66 35.28 -11.24 -19.48
N PRO A 67 34.38 -10.57 -18.74
CA PRO A 67 34.26 -10.86 -17.31
C PRO A 67 33.73 -12.29 -17.16
N GLU A 68 34.57 -13.21 -16.69
CA GLU A 68 34.19 -14.61 -16.45
C GLU A 68 33.18 -14.74 -15.30
N ASN A 69 33.21 -13.80 -14.35
CA ASN A 69 32.29 -13.71 -13.23
C ASN A 69 31.74 -12.28 -13.09
N LEU A 70 30.42 -12.14 -13.01
CA LEU A 70 29.74 -10.88 -12.76
C LEU A 70 28.99 -10.94 -11.42
N VAL A 71 29.35 -10.04 -10.51
CA VAL A 71 28.65 -9.86 -9.24
C VAL A 71 27.59 -8.77 -9.41
N VAL A 72 26.32 -9.13 -9.20
CA VAL A 72 25.18 -8.22 -9.36
C VAL A 72 24.53 -7.98 -8.00
N GLU A 73 24.40 -6.71 -7.63
CA GLU A 73 23.70 -6.27 -6.41
C GLU A 73 22.27 -5.84 -6.78
N GLY A 74 21.27 -6.67 -6.45
CA GLY A 74 19.84 -6.37 -6.67
C GLY A 74 19.39 -6.28 -8.14
N GLY A 75 18.15 -5.83 -8.33
CA GLY A 75 17.58 -5.63 -9.67
C GLY A 75 18.26 -4.48 -10.42
N MET A 76 18.76 -4.74 -11.62
CA MET A 76 19.52 -3.79 -12.44
C MET A 76 18.73 -3.38 -13.68
N SER A 77 18.88 -2.14 -14.17
CA SER A 77 18.27 -1.76 -15.45
C SER A 77 18.91 -2.53 -16.62
N LEU A 78 18.15 -2.78 -17.68
CA LEU A 78 18.67 -3.44 -18.89
C LEU A 78 19.87 -2.70 -19.48
N GLY A 79 19.88 -1.36 -19.40
CA GLY A 79 21.01 -0.53 -19.82
C GLY A 79 22.28 -0.77 -18.99
N ASP A 80 22.17 -0.70 -17.67
CA ASP A 80 23.31 -0.92 -16.76
C ASP A 80 23.83 -2.36 -16.85
N PHE A 81 22.92 -3.32 -17.05
CA PHE A 81 23.26 -4.72 -17.21
C PHE A 81 24.06 -4.97 -18.50
N ALA A 82 23.63 -4.37 -19.61
CA ALA A 82 24.31 -4.43 -20.90
C ALA A 82 25.74 -3.87 -20.84
N GLU A 83 25.94 -2.75 -20.14
CA GLU A 83 27.25 -2.16 -19.91
C GLU A 83 28.16 -3.10 -19.10
N LYS A 84 27.62 -3.74 -18.06
CA LYS A 84 28.37 -4.68 -17.21
C LYS A 84 28.83 -5.94 -17.94
N ILE A 85 27.98 -6.52 -18.77
CA ILE A 85 28.34 -7.68 -19.60
C ILE A 85 29.09 -7.28 -20.88
N LYS A 86 29.31 -5.98 -21.09
CA LYS A 86 29.94 -5.39 -22.28
C LYS A 86 29.29 -5.87 -23.59
N GLN A 87 27.97 -6.05 -23.60
CA GLN A 87 27.20 -6.45 -24.78
C GLN A 87 26.36 -5.28 -25.31
N PRO A 88 26.11 -5.21 -26.63
CA PRO A 88 25.25 -4.18 -27.19
C PRO A 88 23.80 -4.32 -26.68
N ILE A 89 23.23 -3.25 -26.13
CA ILE A 89 21.82 -3.17 -25.66
C ILE A 89 20.84 -3.73 -26.69
N ASN A 90 21.07 -3.46 -27.97
CA ASN A 90 20.16 -3.89 -29.04
C ASN A 90 20.10 -5.41 -29.17
N GLU A 91 21.19 -6.14 -28.91
CA GLU A 91 21.20 -7.61 -28.97
C GLU A 91 20.42 -8.22 -27.80
N LEU A 92 20.51 -7.61 -26.62
CA LEU A 92 19.80 -8.04 -25.42
C LEU A 92 18.29 -7.82 -25.54
N ILE A 93 17.87 -6.70 -26.15
CA ILE A 93 16.46 -6.44 -26.44
C ILE A 93 15.90 -7.47 -27.41
N ILE A 94 16.65 -7.83 -28.46
CA ILE A 94 16.24 -8.86 -29.43
C ILE A 94 16.14 -10.24 -28.78
N PHE A 95 17.10 -10.59 -27.92
CA PHE A 95 17.08 -11.85 -27.16
C PHE A 95 15.86 -11.95 -26.24
N LEU A 96 15.58 -10.91 -25.45
CA LEU A 96 14.41 -10.87 -24.57
C LEU A 96 13.09 -10.96 -25.35
N LEU A 97 13.03 -10.34 -26.53
CA LEU A 97 11.87 -10.43 -27.42
C LEU A 97 11.64 -11.87 -27.93
N HIS A 98 12.71 -12.61 -28.24
CA HIS A 98 12.64 -14.01 -28.67
C HIS A 98 12.17 -14.94 -27.54
N GLU A 99 12.50 -14.59 -26.29
CA GLU A 99 12.00 -15.24 -25.07
C GLU A 99 10.57 -14.77 -24.67
N GLY A 100 9.92 -13.94 -25.50
CA GLY A 100 8.54 -13.49 -25.29
C GLY A 100 8.38 -12.33 -24.30
N VAL A 101 9.47 -11.66 -23.91
CA VAL A 101 9.47 -10.58 -22.92
C VAL A 101 9.81 -9.24 -23.58
N ALA A 102 8.85 -8.32 -23.63
CA ALA A 102 9.07 -6.96 -24.11
C ALA A 102 9.66 -6.09 -22.98
N CYS A 103 10.91 -5.63 -23.15
CA CYS A 103 11.60 -4.76 -22.19
C CYS A 103 12.08 -3.46 -22.83
N ASN A 104 12.11 -2.37 -22.04
CA ASN A 104 12.75 -1.11 -22.43
C ASN A 104 14.11 -0.91 -21.71
N ILE A 105 14.91 0.07 -22.15
CA ILE A 105 16.30 0.30 -21.67
C ILE A 105 16.36 0.58 -20.16
N ASN A 106 15.36 1.29 -19.64
CA ASN A 106 15.32 1.72 -18.24
C ASN A 106 14.58 0.73 -17.34
N GLN A 107 14.13 -0.40 -17.89
CA GLN A 107 13.36 -1.38 -17.16
C GLN A 107 14.29 -2.24 -16.32
N THR A 108 13.97 -2.35 -15.03
CA THR A 108 14.68 -3.23 -14.10
C THR A 108 14.43 -4.68 -14.46
N LEU A 109 15.51 -5.44 -14.64
CA LEU A 109 15.49 -6.88 -14.88
C LEU A 109 15.36 -7.64 -13.56
N THR A 110 14.58 -8.71 -13.56
CA THR A 110 14.52 -9.66 -12.45
C THR A 110 15.73 -10.61 -12.48
N GLU A 111 16.06 -11.24 -11.35
CA GLU A 111 17.15 -12.22 -11.24
C GLU A 111 17.00 -13.36 -12.25
N GLU A 112 15.77 -13.82 -12.49
CA GLU A 112 15.46 -14.85 -13.49
C GLU A 112 15.81 -14.41 -14.92
N LEU A 113 15.48 -13.17 -15.30
CA LEU A 113 15.78 -12.65 -16.64
C LEU A 113 17.27 -12.37 -16.82
N MET A 114 17.93 -11.87 -15.77
CA MET A 114 19.39 -11.69 -15.76
C MET A 114 20.10 -13.04 -15.89
N GLY A 115 19.63 -14.08 -15.19
CA GLY A 115 20.14 -15.44 -15.30
C GLY A 115 20.03 -16.01 -16.71
N LYS A 116 18.86 -15.86 -17.35
CA LYS A 116 18.68 -16.32 -18.75
C LYS A 116 19.62 -15.66 -19.74
N ILE A 117 19.86 -14.35 -19.59
CA ILE A 117 20.83 -13.66 -20.42
C ILE A 117 22.25 -14.16 -20.12
N ALA A 118 22.58 -14.36 -18.85
CA ALA A 118 23.88 -14.89 -18.43
C ALA A 118 24.21 -16.23 -19.06
N ASP A 119 23.25 -17.16 -19.03
CA ASP A 119 23.37 -18.51 -19.57
C ASP A 119 23.63 -18.47 -21.08
N HIS A 120 22.92 -17.60 -21.81
CA HIS A 120 23.09 -17.44 -23.26
C HIS A 120 24.48 -16.91 -23.64
N TYR A 121 25.09 -16.07 -22.80
CA TYR A 121 26.41 -15.49 -23.05
C TYR A 121 27.55 -16.19 -22.30
N GLU A 122 27.27 -17.33 -21.65
CA GLU A 122 28.21 -18.12 -20.83
C GLU A 122 28.91 -17.29 -19.71
N ILE A 123 28.18 -16.35 -19.11
CA ILE A 123 28.68 -15.51 -18.00
C ILE A 123 28.19 -16.10 -16.68
N LYS A 124 29.10 -16.38 -15.74
CA LYS A 124 28.67 -16.74 -14.39
C LYS A 124 28.20 -15.50 -13.65
N ILE A 125 26.92 -15.45 -13.27
CA ILE A 125 26.39 -14.41 -12.41
C ILE A 125 26.30 -14.93 -10.98
N GLU A 126 26.97 -14.25 -10.07
CA GLU A 126 26.70 -14.38 -8.64
C GLU A 126 25.75 -13.25 -8.23
N PHE A 127 24.50 -13.64 -7.95
CA PHE A 127 23.54 -12.73 -7.33
C PHE A 127 23.93 -12.61 -5.85
N VAL A 128 24.42 -11.44 -5.47
CA VAL A 128 24.49 -11.07 -4.06
C VAL A 128 23.07 -10.69 -3.69
N GLY A 129 22.28 -11.71 -3.34
CA GLY A 129 20.94 -11.50 -2.84
C GLY A 129 20.98 -10.48 -1.71
N GLU A 130 20.00 -9.58 -1.69
CA GLU A 130 19.58 -8.91 -0.45
C GLU A 130 18.90 -9.92 0.49
N SER A 131 19.53 -11.09 0.65
CA SER A 131 19.28 -12.02 1.73
C SER A 131 20.27 -11.64 2.81
N SER A 132 19.75 -10.88 3.79
CA SER A 132 20.22 -10.90 5.18
C SER A 132 21.68 -10.52 5.46
N LYS A 133 22.28 -9.52 4.79
CA LYS A 133 23.59 -8.96 5.22
C LYS A 133 23.82 -7.44 5.15
N LYS A 134 22.90 -6.60 4.65
CA LYS A 134 23.12 -5.13 4.55
C LYS A 134 22.49 -4.24 5.63
N GLU A 135 21.76 -4.80 6.61
CA GLU A 135 21.29 -4.00 7.78
C GLU A 135 22.15 -4.16 9.05
N ASP A 136 23.08 -5.12 9.09
CA ASP A 136 23.98 -5.32 10.25
C ASP A 136 25.23 -4.42 10.26
N THR A 137 25.41 -3.53 9.28
CA THR A 137 26.53 -2.56 9.26
C THR A 137 26.15 -1.19 9.81
N LEU A 138 25.31 -1.16 10.85
CA LEU A 138 25.06 0.07 11.63
C LEU A 138 26.20 0.43 12.59
N VAL A 139 27.25 -0.38 12.68
CA VAL A 139 28.34 -0.20 13.65
C VAL A 139 29.68 -0.32 12.93
N GLU A 140 30.49 0.76 12.92
CA GLU A 140 31.95 0.61 12.81
C GLU A 140 32.35 -0.45 13.84
N LYS A 141 33.03 -1.53 13.42
CA LYS A 141 33.43 -2.66 14.28
C LYS A 141 34.15 -2.17 15.55
N ALA A 142 33.37 -1.85 16.58
CA ALA A 142 33.90 -1.48 17.88
C ALA A 142 34.58 -2.73 18.46
N PRO A 143 35.76 -2.59 19.10
CA PRO A 143 36.44 -3.73 19.71
C PRO A 143 35.50 -4.40 20.73
N GLU A 144 35.51 -5.74 20.81
CA GLU A 144 34.63 -6.50 21.71
C GLU A 144 34.68 -6.04 23.17
N LYS A 145 35.83 -5.49 23.60
CA LYS A 145 36.05 -4.96 24.96
C LYS A 145 35.14 -3.80 25.34
N ASP A 146 34.56 -3.08 24.37
CA ASP A 146 33.70 -1.92 24.62
C ASP A 146 32.21 -2.29 24.66
N LYS A 147 31.86 -3.58 24.51
CA LYS A 147 30.47 -4.05 24.58
C LYS A 147 30.13 -4.52 25.99
N THR A 148 29.01 -4.06 26.51
CA THR A 148 28.44 -4.50 27.79
C THR A 148 27.12 -5.20 27.56
N VAL A 149 26.72 -6.07 28.50
CA VAL A 149 25.38 -6.69 28.49
C VAL A 149 24.32 -5.59 28.46
N ARG A 150 23.30 -5.76 27.62
CA ARG A 150 22.16 -4.83 27.56
C ARG A 150 20.84 -5.56 27.80
N PRO A 151 19.81 -4.83 28.28
CA PRO A 151 18.44 -5.35 28.37
C PRO A 151 17.94 -5.91 27.03
N PRO A 152 17.21 -7.04 27.01
CA PRO A 152 16.50 -7.50 25.84
C PRO A 152 15.34 -6.58 25.49
N VAL A 153 15.16 -6.36 24.19
CA VAL A 153 13.97 -5.72 23.62
C VAL A 153 13.02 -6.83 23.15
N VAL A 154 11.82 -6.84 23.69
CA VAL A 154 10.84 -7.91 23.51
C VAL A 154 9.60 -7.35 22.86
N VAL A 155 9.21 -7.90 21.72
CA VAL A 155 7.95 -7.54 21.07
C VAL A 155 6.88 -8.55 21.39
N VAL A 156 5.66 -8.09 21.66
CA VAL A 156 4.50 -8.99 21.83
C VAL A 156 3.64 -8.94 20.58
N ILE A 157 3.44 -10.11 19.96
CA ILE A 157 2.73 -10.30 18.69
C ILE A 157 1.65 -11.37 18.85
N GLY A 158 0.64 -11.34 17.98
CA GLY A 158 -0.47 -12.29 17.98
C GLY A 158 -1.79 -11.67 17.50
N HIS A 159 -2.83 -12.50 17.37
CA HIS A 159 -4.15 -12.09 16.90
C HIS A 159 -4.84 -11.07 17.81
N VAL A 160 -5.79 -10.31 17.27
CA VAL A 160 -6.67 -9.42 18.05
C VAL A 160 -7.38 -10.22 19.16
N ASP A 161 -7.61 -9.58 20.31
CA ASP A 161 -8.29 -10.17 21.48
C ASP A 161 -7.66 -11.42 22.13
N HIS A 162 -6.45 -11.81 21.70
CA HIS A 162 -5.66 -12.84 22.39
C HIS A 162 -5.00 -12.34 23.69
N GLY A 163 -5.25 -11.08 24.10
CA GLY A 163 -4.82 -10.53 25.39
C GLY A 163 -3.40 -9.96 25.43
N LYS A 164 -2.85 -9.50 24.29
CA LYS A 164 -1.55 -8.78 24.22
C LYS A 164 -1.50 -7.61 25.20
N THR A 165 -2.41 -6.65 25.05
CA THR A 165 -2.48 -5.45 25.90
C THR A 165 -2.75 -5.82 27.36
N THR A 166 -3.57 -6.84 27.63
CA THR A 166 -3.84 -7.34 28.99
C THR A 166 -2.59 -7.89 29.66
N LEU A 167 -1.77 -8.67 28.94
CA LEU A 167 -0.48 -9.16 29.44
C LEU A 167 0.45 -8.00 29.79
N LEU A 168 0.57 -7.04 28.87
CA LEU A 168 1.44 -5.88 29.05
C LEU A 168 0.98 -4.99 30.22
N ASP A 169 -0.33 -4.80 30.38
CA ASP A 169 -0.92 -4.10 31.51
C ASP A 169 -0.59 -4.76 32.86
N HIS A 170 -0.76 -6.07 32.92
CA HIS A 170 -0.46 -6.83 34.13
C HIS A 170 1.01 -6.69 34.51
N ILE A 171 1.91 -6.86 33.53
CA ILE A 171 3.36 -6.70 33.72
C ILE A 171 3.70 -5.28 34.20
N ARG A 172 3.03 -4.25 33.67
CA ARG A 172 3.26 -2.85 34.05
C ARG A 172 2.68 -2.48 35.41
N LYS A 173 1.83 -3.32 36.01
CA LYS A 173 0.99 -2.97 37.16
C LYS A 173 0.14 -1.71 36.89
N THR A 174 -0.22 -1.47 35.63
CA THR A 174 -1.03 -0.34 35.18
C THR A 174 -2.20 -0.85 34.34
N ARG A 175 -3.32 -0.12 34.33
CA ARG A 175 -4.49 -0.49 33.52
C ARG A 175 -4.61 0.43 32.30
N VAL A 176 -3.79 0.20 31.28
CA VAL A 176 -3.84 1.00 30.05
C VAL A 176 -4.96 0.52 29.12
N ALA A 177 -5.23 -0.79 29.03
CA ALA A 177 -6.34 -1.36 28.27
C ALA A 177 -7.71 -0.83 28.72
N GLU A 178 -7.91 -0.60 30.02
CA GLU A 178 -9.16 0.02 30.54
C GLU A 178 -9.26 1.52 30.19
N GLY A 179 -8.13 2.19 29.97
CA GLY A 179 -8.05 3.62 29.65
C GLY A 179 -8.01 3.94 28.15
N GLU A 180 -7.63 2.98 27.31
CA GLU A 180 -7.60 3.11 25.86
C GLU A 180 -9.01 3.08 25.27
N LYS A 181 -9.28 4.02 24.36
CA LYS A 181 -10.61 4.13 23.76
C LYS A 181 -10.86 2.94 22.84
N GLY A 182 -11.84 2.12 23.22
CA GLY A 182 -12.17 0.88 22.50
C GLY A 182 -11.45 -0.36 23.01
N GLY A 183 -10.63 -0.26 24.07
CA GLY A 183 -9.96 -1.40 24.68
C GLY A 183 -8.89 -2.08 23.81
N ILE A 184 -8.36 -1.39 22.79
CA ILE A 184 -7.36 -1.94 21.86
C ILE A 184 -6.13 -1.02 21.73
N THR A 185 -4.94 -1.63 21.68
CA THR A 185 -3.68 -0.92 21.37
C THR A 185 -3.67 -0.47 19.91
N GLN A 186 -3.47 0.83 19.68
CA GLN A 186 -3.40 1.42 18.32
C GLN A 186 -2.07 2.14 18.03
N HIS A 187 -1.21 2.31 19.03
CA HIS A 187 0.10 2.95 18.91
C HIS A 187 1.20 1.98 19.31
N LEU A 188 2.41 2.16 18.75
CA LEU A 188 3.58 1.41 19.19
C LEU A 188 4.07 1.98 20.53
N GLY A 189 3.80 1.27 21.62
CA GLY A 189 4.29 1.61 22.95
C GLY A 189 5.66 0.98 23.22
N ALA A 190 6.50 1.64 24.03
CA ALA A 190 7.71 1.03 24.56
C ALA A 190 7.89 1.37 26.03
N TYR A 191 8.21 0.38 26.85
CA TYR A 191 8.36 0.57 28.29
C TYR A 191 9.34 -0.43 28.92
N GLU A 192 9.86 -0.07 30.08
CA GLU A 192 10.81 -0.87 30.85
C GLU A 192 10.11 -1.60 31.99
N VAL A 193 10.54 -2.82 32.26
CA VAL A 193 10.09 -3.66 33.36
C VAL A 193 11.32 -4.16 34.11
N ASP A 194 11.33 -3.96 35.43
CA ASP A 194 12.36 -4.51 36.31
C ASP A 194 11.99 -5.94 36.72
N THR A 195 12.88 -6.90 36.46
CA THR A 195 12.77 -8.30 36.92
C THR A 195 13.93 -8.65 37.85
N SER A 196 13.88 -9.82 38.49
CA SER A 196 14.97 -10.37 39.31
C SER A 196 16.27 -10.57 38.53
N HIS A 197 16.18 -10.74 37.21
CA HIS A 197 17.30 -11.02 36.29
C HIS A 197 17.78 -9.80 35.52
N GLY A 198 17.21 -8.62 35.79
CA GLY A 198 17.58 -7.36 35.13
C GLY A 198 16.37 -6.66 34.53
N LYS A 199 16.62 -5.74 33.60
CA LYS A 199 15.55 -5.00 32.92
C LYS A 199 15.15 -5.69 31.63
N ILE A 200 13.86 -5.63 31.29
CA ILE A 200 13.32 -6.04 29.99
C ILE A 200 12.59 -4.83 29.39
N VAL A 201 12.81 -4.58 28.10
CA VAL A 201 12.07 -3.54 27.36
C VAL A 201 10.99 -4.20 26.54
N PHE A 202 9.74 -3.84 26.73
CA PHE A 202 8.63 -4.34 25.93
C PHE A 202 8.23 -3.35 24.85
N LEU A 203 7.99 -3.87 23.65
CA LEU A 203 7.37 -3.18 22.52
C LEU A 203 5.93 -3.68 22.37
N ASP A 204 4.96 -2.79 22.59
CA ASP A 204 3.53 -3.08 22.43
C ASP A 204 3.12 -2.81 20.98
N THR A 205 2.83 -3.86 20.21
CA THR A 205 2.41 -3.73 18.82
C THR A 205 0.89 -3.89 18.65
N PRO A 206 0.23 -3.04 17.85
CA PRO A 206 -1.18 -3.21 17.52
C PRO A 206 -1.48 -4.56 16.84
N GLY A 207 -2.57 -5.21 17.25
CA GLY A 207 -2.97 -6.53 16.73
C GLY A 207 -3.69 -6.52 15.37
N HIS A 208 -4.24 -5.40 14.94
CA HIS A 208 -5.09 -5.34 13.75
C HIS A 208 -4.28 -5.33 12.45
N GLU A 209 -4.74 -6.06 11.43
CA GLU A 209 -4.23 -6.07 10.04
C GLU A 209 -3.81 -4.71 9.46
N ALA A 210 -4.56 -3.62 9.70
CA ALA A 210 -4.23 -2.30 9.19
C ALA A 210 -2.87 -1.76 9.70
N PHE A 211 -2.33 -2.36 10.76
CA PHE A 211 -1.05 -2.03 11.39
C PHE A 211 0.07 -3.02 11.08
N ASP A 212 -0.02 -3.80 10.00
CA ASP A 212 1.01 -4.77 9.60
C ASP A 212 2.42 -4.15 9.54
N LYS A 213 2.54 -2.96 8.93
CA LYS A 213 3.82 -2.24 8.90
C LYS A 213 4.36 -1.91 10.30
N MET A 214 3.49 -1.60 11.26
CA MET A 214 3.92 -1.37 12.64
C MET A 214 4.41 -2.66 13.30
N ARG A 215 3.76 -3.81 13.06
CA ARG A 215 4.22 -5.11 13.57
C ARG A 215 5.59 -5.48 12.99
N LYS A 216 5.77 -5.37 11.68
CA LYS A 216 7.07 -5.61 11.02
C LYS A 216 8.18 -4.74 11.60
N ARG A 217 7.89 -3.47 11.91
CA ARG A 217 8.84 -2.56 12.57
C ARG A 217 9.16 -3.01 14.00
N GLY A 218 8.15 -3.37 14.79
CA GLY A 218 8.35 -3.85 16.16
C GLY A 218 9.21 -5.12 16.20
N ILE A 219 8.94 -6.06 15.29
CA ILE A 219 9.74 -7.28 15.11
C ILE A 219 11.18 -6.90 14.76
N LYS A 220 11.42 -6.09 13.73
CA LYS A 220 12.78 -5.67 13.32
C LYS A 220 13.64 -5.06 14.45
N VAL A 221 13.02 -4.39 15.42
CA VAL A 221 13.73 -3.71 16.51
C VAL A 221 13.95 -4.62 17.72
N ALA A 222 13.20 -5.72 17.82
CA ALA A 222 13.23 -6.64 18.95
C ALA A 222 14.35 -7.69 18.82
N ASP A 223 14.78 -8.18 19.97
CA ASP A 223 15.70 -9.32 20.11
C ASP A 223 14.94 -10.64 20.27
N VAL A 224 13.76 -10.60 20.87
CA VAL A 224 12.89 -11.75 21.14
C VAL A 224 11.43 -11.37 20.88
N ALA A 225 10.66 -12.30 20.32
CA ALA A 225 9.22 -12.14 20.13
C ALA A 225 8.42 -13.06 21.04
N ILE A 226 7.41 -12.54 21.73
CA ILE A 226 6.40 -13.33 22.43
C ILE A 226 5.17 -13.44 21.52
N LEU A 227 4.89 -14.64 21.04
CA LEU A 227 3.67 -14.98 20.31
C LEU A 227 2.59 -15.36 21.31
N ILE A 228 1.58 -14.49 21.47
CA ILE A 228 0.43 -14.79 22.32
C ILE A 228 -0.69 -15.48 21.53
N VAL A 229 -1.16 -16.61 22.04
CA VAL A 229 -2.24 -17.40 21.44
C VAL A 229 -3.25 -17.74 22.50
N ALA A 230 -4.50 -17.35 22.32
CA ALA A 230 -5.53 -17.69 23.29
C ALA A 230 -5.92 -19.16 23.16
N ALA A 231 -6.00 -19.88 24.28
CA ALA A 231 -6.30 -21.31 24.30
C ALA A 231 -7.74 -21.65 23.88
N ASP A 232 -8.68 -20.70 24.01
CA ASP A 232 -10.07 -20.86 23.58
C ASP A 232 -10.26 -20.66 22.06
N ASP A 233 -9.46 -19.78 21.45
CA ASP A 233 -9.52 -19.45 20.03
C ASP A 233 -8.58 -20.32 19.19
N GLY A 234 -7.37 -20.59 19.68
CA GLY A 234 -6.33 -21.33 18.96
C GLY A 234 -5.60 -20.48 17.91
N VAL A 235 -5.07 -21.12 16.86
CA VAL A 235 -4.30 -20.44 15.82
C VAL A 235 -5.24 -19.78 14.80
N MET A 236 -5.07 -18.47 14.64
CA MET A 236 -5.85 -17.62 13.74
C MET A 236 -4.98 -17.08 12.59
N PRO A 237 -5.56 -16.55 11.49
CA PRO A 237 -4.78 -16.06 10.34
C PRO A 237 -3.68 -15.05 10.71
N GLN A 238 -3.98 -14.08 11.59
CA GLN A 238 -2.99 -13.09 12.05
C GLN A 238 -1.90 -13.70 12.94
N THR A 239 -2.18 -14.84 13.59
CA THR A 239 -1.16 -15.63 14.30
C THR A 239 -0.18 -16.23 13.29
N VAL A 240 -0.69 -16.78 12.17
CA VAL A 240 0.14 -17.32 11.09
C VAL A 240 1.02 -16.24 10.47
N GLU A 241 0.46 -15.07 10.15
CA GLU A 241 1.22 -13.92 9.65
C GLU A 241 2.32 -13.48 10.64
N ALA A 242 2.00 -13.45 11.94
CA ALA A 242 2.96 -13.09 12.98
C ALA A 242 4.13 -14.08 13.05
N ILE A 243 3.84 -15.38 12.94
CA ILE A 243 4.85 -16.46 12.88
C ILE A 243 5.76 -16.27 11.66
N GLU A 244 5.17 -16.04 10.48
CA GLU A 244 5.92 -15.84 9.24
C GLU A 244 6.84 -14.61 9.32
N HIS A 245 6.35 -13.49 9.85
CA HIS A 245 7.17 -12.29 10.00
C HIS A 245 8.34 -12.50 10.95
N ALA A 246 8.11 -13.06 12.14
CA ALA A 246 9.17 -13.33 13.11
C ALA A 246 10.22 -14.30 12.54
N ARG A 247 9.78 -15.37 11.85
CA ARG A 247 10.67 -16.33 11.20
C ARG A 247 11.48 -15.70 10.06
N SER A 248 10.85 -14.90 9.21
CA SER A 248 11.52 -14.22 8.09
C SER A 248 12.61 -13.24 8.54
N MET A 249 12.46 -12.67 9.74
CA MET A 249 13.42 -11.76 10.35
C MET A 249 14.45 -12.47 11.25
N GLY A 250 14.35 -13.79 11.40
CA GLY A 250 15.30 -14.60 12.18
C GLY A 250 15.24 -14.34 13.70
N ILE A 251 14.11 -13.86 14.21
CA ILE A 251 13.98 -13.51 15.63
C ILE A 251 13.47 -14.72 16.42
N PRO A 252 14.15 -15.09 17.53
CA PRO A 252 13.68 -16.14 18.43
C PRO A 252 12.27 -15.86 18.95
N MET A 253 11.41 -16.88 18.91
CA MET A 253 10.03 -16.79 19.36
C MET A 253 9.80 -17.60 20.63
N LEU A 254 9.03 -17.03 21.56
CA LEU A 254 8.48 -17.70 22.72
C LEU A 254 6.96 -17.71 22.59
N VAL A 255 6.30 -18.82 22.93
CA VAL A 255 4.84 -18.93 22.85
C VAL A 255 4.22 -18.74 24.22
N ALA A 256 3.32 -17.76 24.35
CA ALA A 256 2.50 -17.57 25.53
C ALA A 256 1.07 -18.05 25.24
N ILE A 257 0.66 -19.18 25.82
CA ILE A 257 -0.69 -19.70 25.67
C ILE A 257 -1.58 -19.02 26.70
N ASN A 258 -2.44 -18.09 26.26
CA ASN A 258 -3.23 -17.24 27.14
C ASN A 258 -4.64 -17.79 27.40
N LYS A 259 -5.34 -17.21 28.40
CA LYS A 259 -6.69 -17.58 28.82
C LYS A 259 -6.83 -19.01 29.35
N VAL A 260 -5.79 -19.54 30.00
CA VAL A 260 -5.82 -20.87 30.62
C VAL A 260 -6.84 -20.98 31.76
N ASP A 261 -7.30 -19.85 32.30
CA ASP A 261 -8.42 -19.80 33.26
C ASP A 261 -9.77 -20.19 32.66
N LYS A 262 -9.90 -20.18 31.32
CA LYS A 262 -11.14 -20.50 30.59
C LYS A 262 -11.02 -21.74 29.70
N ALA A 263 -9.86 -22.39 29.67
CA ALA A 263 -9.59 -23.51 28.78
C ALA A 263 -9.19 -24.75 29.58
N ASP A 264 -9.58 -25.92 29.08
CA ASP A 264 -9.12 -27.20 29.60
C ASP A 264 -7.81 -27.64 28.93
N ASN A 265 -7.15 -28.67 29.48
CA ASN A 265 -5.89 -29.17 28.93
C ASN A 265 -6.01 -29.63 27.47
N ALA A 266 -7.19 -30.15 27.07
CA ALA A 266 -7.43 -30.58 25.69
C ALA A 266 -7.35 -29.42 24.68
N ARG A 267 -7.89 -28.24 25.03
CA ARG A 267 -7.79 -27.03 24.19
C ARG A 267 -6.36 -26.51 24.09
N ILE A 268 -5.60 -26.58 25.17
CA ILE A 268 -4.18 -26.19 25.18
C ILE A 268 -3.39 -27.11 24.23
N GLU A 269 -3.58 -28.42 24.31
CA GLU A 269 -2.95 -29.38 23.39
C GLU A 269 -3.37 -29.17 21.93
N SER A 270 -4.65 -28.88 21.69
CA SER A 270 -5.15 -28.54 20.35
C SER A 270 -4.45 -27.29 19.77
N THR A 271 -4.26 -26.26 20.60
CA THR A 271 -3.56 -25.03 20.21
C THR A 271 -2.10 -25.30 19.87
N LEU A 272 -1.41 -26.12 20.67
CA LEU A 272 -0.04 -26.58 20.40
C LEU A 272 0.07 -27.38 19.10
N SER A 273 -0.90 -28.27 18.85
CA SER A 273 -0.99 -29.02 17.60
C SER A 273 -1.15 -28.09 16.39
N GLY A 274 -2.02 -27.07 16.51
CA GLY A 274 -2.19 -26.04 15.47
C GLY A 274 -0.90 -25.27 15.20
N LEU A 275 -0.16 -24.88 16.25
CA LEU A 275 1.12 -24.18 16.10
C LEU A 275 2.17 -25.04 15.37
N SER A 276 2.23 -26.34 15.70
CA SER A 276 3.12 -27.31 15.04
C SER A 276 2.85 -27.41 13.53
N GLN A 277 1.59 -27.38 13.11
CA GLN A 277 1.22 -27.39 11.68
C GLN A 277 1.74 -26.16 10.92
N HIS A 278 1.94 -25.04 11.62
CA HIS A 278 2.53 -23.81 11.07
C HIS A 278 4.04 -23.69 11.34
N GLY A 279 4.70 -24.79 11.70
CA GLY A 279 6.15 -24.90 11.89
C GLY A 279 6.66 -24.28 13.19
N VAL A 280 5.81 -24.17 14.21
CA VAL A 280 6.20 -23.77 15.57
C VAL A 280 6.12 -25.01 16.45
N LEU A 281 7.22 -25.75 16.55
CA LEU A 281 7.31 -26.97 17.34
C LEU A 281 7.83 -26.64 18.74
N VAL A 282 7.06 -27.00 19.77
CA VAL A 282 7.40 -26.67 21.15
C VAL A 282 8.36 -27.67 21.79
N GLU A 283 9.14 -27.23 22.79
CA GLU A 283 10.15 -28.06 23.48
C GLU A 283 9.58 -29.35 24.07
N SER A 284 8.37 -29.31 24.62
CA SER A 284 7.71 -30.50 25.19
C SER A 284 7.47 -31.60 24.15
N TRP A 285 7.48 -31.24 22.86
CA TRP A 285 7.33 -32.15 21.72
C TRP A 285 8.65 -32.34 20.94
N GLY A 286 9.78 -31.97 21.56
CA GLY A 286 11.12 -32.10 20.97
C GLY A 286 11.51 -30.98 20.01
N GLY A 287 10.82 -29.84 20.04
CA GLY A 287 11.17 -28.64 19.28
C GLY A 287 12.11 -27.68 20.03
N ASP A 288 12.26 -26.48 19.48
CA ASP A 288 13.14 -25.40 19.97
C ASP A 288 12.37 -24.21 20.54
N VAL A 289 11.04 -24.18 20.41
CA VAL A 289 10.21 -23.08 20.88
C VAL A 289 9.70 -23.34 22.29
N VAL A 290 10.06 -22.48 23.23
CA VAL A 290 9.53 -22.57 24.60
C VAL A 290 8.06 -22.12 24.62
N SER A 291 7.20 -22.88 25.29
CA SER A 291 5.79 -22.53 25.49
C SER A 291 5.46 -22.37 26.97
N VAL A 292 4.85 -21.25 27.34
CA VAL A 292 4.45 -20.95 28.71
C VAL A 292 2.92 -20.75 28.77
N PRO A 293 2.18 -21.57 29.55
CA PRO A 293 0.75 -21.35 29.79
C PRO A 293 0.56 -20.18 30.76
N ILE A 294 -0.28 -19.20 30.39
CA ILE A 294 -0.51 -17.99 31.18
C ILE A 294 -2.00 -17.63 31.28
N SER A 295 -2.37 -16.92 32.35
CA SER A 295 -3.59 -16.11 32.39
C SER A 295 -3.21 -14.65 32.57
N ALA A 296 -3.29 -13.86 31.49
CA ALA A 296 -3.02 -12.43 31.53
C ALA A 296 -3.94 -11.67 32.50
N LYS A 297 -5.15 -12.20 32.73
CA LYS A 297 -6.15 -11.59 33.60
C LYS A 297 -5.86 -11.87 35.08
N GLU A 298 -5.65 -13.14 35.43
CA GLU A 298 -5.42 -13.56 36.82
C GLU A 298 -3.95 -13.39 37.25
N GLY A 299 -3.03 -13.20 36.31
CA GLY A 299 -1.59 -13.05 36.54
C GLY A 299 -0.81 -14.36 36.60
N THR A 300 -1.48 -15.51 36.46
CA THR A 300 -0.87 -16.83 36.54
C THR A 300 0.14 -17.05 35.41
N GLY A 301 1.34 -17.54 35.73
CA GLY A 301 2.38 -17.88 34.75
C GLY A 301 3.13 -16.70 34.12
N ILE A 302 2.80 -15.45 34.50
CA ILE A 302 3.48 -14.27 33.95
C ILE A 302 4.91 -14.16 34.49
N ASP A 303 5.13 -14.47 35.77
CA ASP A 303 6.48 -14.48 36.35
C ASP A 303 7.36 -15.55 35.66
N ASP A 304 6.81 -16.75 35.45
CA ASP A 304 7.49 -17.82 34.70
C ASP A 304 7.83 -17.37 33.27
N LEU A 305 6.91 -16.69 32.59
CA LEU A 305 7.14 -16.13 31.25
C LEU A 305 8.28 -15.11 31.26
N LEU A 306 8.34 -14.22 32.26
CA LEU A 306 9.41 -13.23 32.40
C LEU A 306 10.77 -13.88 32.68
N GLU A 307 10.81 -14.96 33.48
CA GLU A 307 12.02 -15.75 33.72
C GLU A 307 12.51 -16.41 32.44
N VAL A 308 11.62 -17.06 31.67
CA VAL A 308 11.96 -17.67 30.37
C VAL A 308 12.51 -16.63 29.39
N VAL A 309 11.89 -15.44 29.32
CA VAL A 309 12.38 -14.34 28.47
C VAL A 309 13.78 -13.89 28.88
N ALA A 310 14.05 -13.78 30.20
CA ALA A 310 15.36 -13.41 30.70
C ALA A 310 16.43 -14.47 30.37
N LEU A 311 16.11 -15.76 30.56
CA LEU A 311 16.99 -16.88 30.19
C LEU A 311 17.29 -16.90 28.69
N GLN A 312 16.27 -16.68 27.85
CA GLN A 312 16.45 -16.60 26.40
C GLN A 312 17.41 -15.45 26.03
N ALA A 313 17.32 -14.30 26.71
CA ALA A 313 18.22 -13.18 26.50
C ALA A 313 19.68 -13.47 26.91
N GLU A 314 19.89 -14.27 27.96
CA GLU A 314 21.22 -14.72 28.37
C GLU A 314 21.85 -15.65 27.32
N VAL A 315 21.08 -16.58 26.76
CA VAL A 315 21.53 -17.49 25.68
C VAL A 315 21.93 -16.70 24.42
N LEU A 316 21.24 -15.60 24.11
CA LEU A 316 21.56 -14.72 22.99
C LEU A 316 22.79 -13.84 23.21
N GLU A 317 23.36 -13.83 24.42
CA GLU A 317 24.49 -13.00 24.84
C GLU A 317 24.37 -11.53 24.39
N LEU A 318 23.20 -10.91 24.60
CA LEU A 318 22.90 -9.58 24.10
C LEU A 318 23.89 -8.53 24.62
N LYS A 319 24.72 -8.01 23.72
CA LYS A 319 25.81 -7.08 24.00
C LYS A 319 25.66 -5.82 23.15
N ALA A 320 25.91 -4.66 23.74
CA ALA A 320 25.93 -3.40 23.02
C ALA A 320 27.05 -2.47 23.49
N ARG A 321 27.52 -1.63 22.57
CA ARG A 321 28.39 -0.50 22.92
C ARG A 321 27.57 0.51 23.71
N THR A 322 27.98 0.84 24.94
CA THR A 322 27.30 1.84 25.78
C THR A 322 27.91 3.25 25.66
N SER A 323 29.07 3.37 25.01
CA SER A 323 29.79 4.62 24.79
C SER A 323 29.72 5.09 23.33
N GLY A 324 30.09 6.36 23.11
CA GLY A 324 30.09 6.97 21.78
C GLY A 324 28.70 7.34 21.26
N ALA A 325 28.65 7.71 19.97
CA ALA A 325 27.44 8.22 19.35
C ALA A 325 26.29 7.19 19.35
N GLY A 326 25.12 7.65 19.78
CA GLY A 326 23.89 6.87 19.82
C GLY A 326 23.41 6.46 18.43
N ILE A 327 23.07 5.18 18.28
CA ILE A 327 22.47 4.60 17.07
C ILE A 327 21.28 3.75 17.51
N GLY A 328 20.16 3.90 16.83
CA GLY A 328 18.93 3.20 17.17
C GLY A 328 17.84 3.43 16.15
N TYR A 329 16.60 3.37 16.61
CA TYR A 329 15.41 3.47 15.76
C TYR A 329 14.41 4.47 16.33
N VAL A 330 13.71 5.16 15.44
CA VAL A 330 12.50 5.90 15.77
C VAL A 330 11.34 4.91 15.82
N LEU A 331 10.70 4.76 16.96
CA LEU A 331 9.54 3.88 17.13
C LEU A 331 8.25 4.55 16.63
N GLU A 332 8.04 5.81 16.99
CA GLU A 332 6.85 6.57 16.60
C GLU A 332 7.17 8.07 16.52
N SER A 333 6.43 8.82 15.70
CA SER A 333 6.52 10.28 15.64
C SER A 333 5.14 10.93 15.64
N LYS A 334 5.05 12.10 16.30
CA LYS A 334 3.81 12.88 16.42
C LYS A 334 4.12 14.37 16.53
N LEU A 335 3.10 15.21 16.32
CA LEU A 335 3.18 16.65 16.56
C LEU A 335 2.67 16.99 17.96
N GLU A 336 3.50 17.64 18.76
CA GLU A 336 3.11 18.16 20.08
C GLU A 336 3.08 19.69 20.09
N ARG A 337 2.00 20.25 20.66
CA ARG A 337 1.85 21.70 20.82
C ARG A 337 2.98 22.29 21.66
N GLY A 338 3.62 23.33 21.14
CA GLY A 338 4.74 24.02 21.79
C GLY A 338 6.08 23.29 21.71
N ARG A 339 6.11 22.03 21.24
CA ARG A 339 7.34 21.23 21.07
C ARG A 339 7.65 20.88 19.62
N GLY A 340 6.67 21.05 18.73
CA GLY A 340 6.82 20.72 17.31
C GLY A 340 6.85 19.20 17.10
N PRO A 341 7.55 18.72 16.05
CA PRO A 341 7.74 17.30 15.80
C PRO A 341 8.55 16.63 16.91
N VAL A 342 7.97 15.58 17.49
CA VAL A 342 8.61 14.74 18.51
C VAL A 342 8.59 13.28 18.06
N GLY A 343 9.60 12.52 18.47
CA GLY A 343 9.72 11.11 18.16
C GLY A 343 10.06 10.29 19.39
N THR A 344 9.46 9.12 19.53
CA THR A 344 9.87 8.09 20.49
C THR A 344 11.05 7.34 19.89
N VAL A 345 12.19 7.32 20.58
CA VAL A 345 13.46 6.75 20.09
C VAL A 345 13.94 5.66 21.05
N LEU A 346 14.48 4.58 20.49
CA LEU A 346 15.14 3.50 21.21
C LEU A 346 16.55 3.28 20.66
N LEU A 347 17.58 3.45 21.48
CA LEU A 347 18.97 3.20 21.07
C LEU A 347 19.32 1.72 21.17
N GLN A 348 20.00 1.23 20.13
CA GLN A 348 20.63 -0.10 20.07
C GLN A 348 22.11 -0.04 20.45
N HIS A 349 22.77 1.11 20.26
CA HIS A 349 24.14 1.37 20.66
C HIS A 349 24.35 2.82 21.07
N GLY A 350 25.38 3.08 21.87
CA GLY A 350 25.88 4.40 22.26
C GLY A 350 24.96 5.16 23.21
N LEU A 351 25.19 6.47 23.26
CA LEU A 351 24.46 7.40 24.10
C LEU A 351 24.07 8.65 23.29
N ALA A 352 22.95 9.26 23.68
CA ALA A 352 22.50 10.53 23.13
C ALA A 352 22.14 11.48 24.27
N ALA A 353 22.45 12.77 24.09
CA ALA A 353 22.25 13.82 25.08
C ALA A 353 21.57 15.06 24.51
N ILE A 354 20.99 15.87 25.40
CA ILE A 354 20.47 17.19 25.01
C ILE A 354 21.58 18.01 24.36
N GLY A 355 21.28 18.58 23.20
CA GLY A 355 22.20 19.40 22.42
C GLY A 355 22.88 18.66 21.27
N ASP A 356 22.84 17.33 21.24
CA ASP A 356 23.39 16.53 20.15
C ASP A 356 22.62 16.73 18.85
N TYR A 357 23.34 16.62 17.73
CA TYR A 357 22.77 16.61 16.39
C TYR A 357 22.50 15.18 15.95
N PHE A 358 21.39 14.97 15.24
CA PHE A 358 21.03 13.65 14.76
C PHE A 358 20.45 13.71 13.35
N VAL A 359 20.51 12.56 12.68
CA VAL A 359 19.82 12.26 11.44
C VAL A 359 18.92 11.06 11.70
N ALA A 360 17.67 11.14 11.25
CA ALA A 360 16.71 10.05 11.36
C ALA A 360 16.03 9.86 10.01
N GLY A 361 16.40 8.81 9.26
CA GLY A 361 15.94 8.56 7.90
C GLY A 361 15.94 9.81 7.03
N LYS A 362 14.74 10.30 6.65
CA LYS A 362 14.56 11.50 5.81
C LYS A 362 14.51 12.83 6.57
N THR A 363 14.53 12.82 7.90
CA THR A 363 14.56 14.03 8.73
C THR A 363 15.92 14.19 9.44
N TYR A 364 16.10 15.31 10.13
CA TYR A 364 17.27 15.63 10.93
C TYR A 364 16.85 16.54 12.08
N GLY A 365 17.73 16.75 13.05
CA GLY A 365 17.40 17.60 14.17
C GLY A 365 18.54 17.84 15.14
N ARG A 366 18.22 18.63 16.17
CA ARG A 366 19.06 18.81 17.34
C ARG A 366 18.22 18.52 18.57
N ILE A 367 18.69 17.63 19.43
CA ILE A 367 17.95 17.20 20.62
C ILE A 367 17.72 18.40 21.53
N SER A 368 16.47 18.86 21.64
CA SER A 368 16.10 20.02 22.46
C SER A 368 15.61 19.61 23.85
N SER A 369 14.95 18.46 23.95
CA SER A 369 14.52 17.86 25.20
C SER A 369 14.33 16.36 25.07
N ILE A 370 14.51 15.67 26.19
CA ILE A 370 14.32 14.23 26.30
C ILE A 370 13.37 13.97 27.47
N LEU A 371 12.33 13.17 27.24
CA LEU A 371 11.41 12.68 28.26
C LEU A 371 11.52 11.16 28.36
N ASN A 372 11.57 10.63 29.58
CA ASN A 372 11.42 9.19 29.77
C ASN A 372 9.94 8.76 29.65
N THR A 373 9.69 7.46 29.76
CA THR A 373 8.35 6.83 29.75
C THR A 373 7.39 7.38 30.82
N HIS A 374 7.91 7.97 31.90
CA HIS A 374 7.14 8.62 32.96
C HIS A 374 6.99 10.14 32.77
N ASN A 375 7.26 10.66 31.56
CA ASN A 375 7.23 12.09 31.22
C ASN A 375 8.15 12.99 32.07
N LYS A 376 9.17 12.42 32.72
CA LYS A 376 10.21 13.18 33.44
C LYS A 376 11.32 13.58 32.47
N ARG A 377 11.80 14.82 32.61
CA ARG A 377 12.92 15.35 31.81
C ARG A 377 14.23 14.72 32.25
N ILE A 378 15.01 14.24 31.29
CA ILE A 378 16.36 13.70 31.49
C ILE A 378 17.36 14.39 30.56
N LYS A 379 18.66 14.32 30.89
CA LYS A 379 19.73 15.00 30.14
C LYS A 379 20.34 14.14 29.03
N SER A 380 20.30 12.84 29.20
CA SER A 380 20.85 11.85 28.27
C SER A 380 20.15 10.50 28.46
N PHE A 381 20.25 9.63 27.47
CA PHE A 381 19.73 8.27 27.49
C PHE A 381 20.67 7.34 26.73
N GLY A 382 20.72 6.10 27.19
CA GLY A 382 21.56 5.05 26.62
C GLY A 382 20.74 3.99 25.88
N VAL A 383 21.40 2.85 25.67
CA VAL A 383 20.84 1.66 25.06
C VAL A 383 19.63 1.12 25.80
N ALA A 384 18.66 0.61 25.04
CA ALA A 384 17.45 -0.05 25.55
C ALA A 384 16.65 0.80 26.56
N THR A 385 16.68 2.12 26.42
CA THR A 385 15.79 3.04 27.17
C THR A 385 14.92 3.80 26.17
N PRO A 386 13.61 3.50 26.09
CA PRO A 386 12.70 4.22 25.21
C PRO A 386 12.43 5.63 25.75
N VAL A 387 12.65 6.65 24.91
CA VAL A 387 12.47 8.06 25.30
C VAL A 387 11.79 8.89 24.23
N GLY A 388 11.03 9.90 24.65
CA GLY A 388 10.49 10.93 23.78
C GLY A 388 11.51 12.04 23.53
N VAL A 389 11.98 12.15 22.29
CA VAL A 389 12.94 13.15 21.82
C VAL A 389 12.21 14.28 21.08
N SER A 390 12.54 15.53 21.42
CA SER A 390 12.12 16.72 20.66
C SER A 390 13.27 17.36 19.89
N GLY A 391 12.93 18.13 18.86
CA GLY A 391 13.88 18.89 18.05
C GLY A 391 14.12 18.32 16.65
N PHE A 392 13.19 17.49 16.17
CA PHE A 392 13.10 17.08 14.78
C PHE A 392 12.64 18.26 13.91
N ASP A 393 13.23 18.41 12.73
CA ASP A 393 12.85 19.43 11.74
C ASP A 393 11.48 19.11 11.11
N ALA A 394 11.25 17.83 10.80
CA ALA A 394 9.99 17.26 10.34
C ALA A 394 9.73 15.90 11.02
N LEU A 395 8.50 15.41 10.93
CA LEU A 395 8.14 14.08 11.44
C LEU A 395 9.02 13.01 10.78
N ALA A 396 9.61 12.14 11.60
CA ALA A 396 10.33 10.96 11.13
C ALA A 396 9.35 9.84 10.75
N ASP A 397 9.77 8.96 9.85
CA ASP A 397 9.02 7.74 9.60
C ASP A 397 9.32 6.73 10.71
N ALA A 398 8.30 5.97 11.14
CA ALA A 398 8.51 4.93 12.14
C ALA A 398 9.40 3.82 11.54
N GLY A 399 10.33 3.32 12.33
CA GLY A 399 11.40 2.40 11.90
C GLY A 399 12.63 3.09 11.30
N ASP A 400 12.64 4.41 11.13
CA ASP A 400 13.83 5.13 10.65
C ASP A 400 15.01 4.93 11.60
N VAL A 401 16.19 4.69 11.03
CA VAL A 401 17.44 4.65 11.80
C VAL A 401 17.73 6.04 12.35
N PHE A 402 17.80 6.14 13.67
CA PHE A 402 18.20 7.31 14.41
C PHE A 402 19.70 7.25 14.70
N LYS A 403 20.46 8.21 14.19
CA LYS A 403 21.92 8.30 14.38
C LYS A 403 22.31 9.67 14.92
N VAL A 404 22.99 9.69 16.06
CA VAL A 404 23.70 10.88 16.54
C VAL A 404 24.92 11.09 15.66
N VAL A 405 25.08 12.31 15.13
CA VAL A 405 26.12 12.62 14.15
C VAL A 405 26.88 13.91 14.52
N PRO A 406 28.13 14.06 14.07
CA PRO A 406 28.84 15.33 14.15
C PRO A 406 28.12 16.43 13.37
N PHE A 407 28.41 17.68 13.73
CA PHE A 407 27.79 18.85 13.11
C PHE A 407 27.98 18.96 11.59
N ALA A 408 29.11 18.46 11.07
CA ALA A 408 29.38 18.45 9.63
C ALA A 408 28.39 17.57 8.85
N GLU A 409 28.12 16.36 9.34
CA GLU A 409 27.13 15.44 8.75
C GLU A 409 25.71 15.99 8.88
N TYR A 410 25.38 16.60 10.03
CA TYR A 410 24.10 17.30 10.21
C TYR A 410 23.89 18.40 9.18
N LYS A 411 24.91 19.24 8.93
CA LYS A 411 24.85 20.30 7.92
C LYS A 411 24.62 19.75 6.52
N LYS A 412 25.31 18.66 6.16
CA LYS A 412 25.15 17.99 4.86
C LYS A 412 23.73 17.44 4.70
N ALA A 413 23.22 16.71 5.69
CA ALA A 413 21.85 16.22 5.66
C ALA A 413 20.83 17.36 5.50
N LYS A 414 21.07 18.49 6.17
CA LYS A 414 20.24 19.69 6.07
C LYS A 414 20.29 20.36 4.69
N SER A 415 21.45 20.41 4.02
CA SER A 415 21.56 20.99 2.68
C SER A 415 20.92 20.08 1.63
N ASP A 416 21.21 18.78 1.68
CA ASP A 416 20.77 17.81 0.67
C ASP A 416 19.24 17.68 0.64
N LYS A 417 18.61 17.80 1.82
CA LYS A 417 17.15 17.65 1.98
C LYS A 417 16.35 18.92 1.69
N ARG A 418 16.95 20.12 1.79
CA ARG A 418 16.32 21.37 1.32
C ARG A 418 16.07 21.36 -0.19
N VAL A 419 16.97 20.75 -0.96
CA VAL A 419 16.84 20.65 -2.42
C VAL A 419 15.68 19.73 -2.81
N LEU A 420 15.36 18.71 -2.00
CA LEU A 420 14.26 17.77 -2.25
C LEU A 420 12.88 18.33 -1.84
N SER A 421 12.81 19.20 -0.82
CA SER A 421 11.55 19.83 -0.39
C SER A 421 11.00 20.82 -1.41
N ASP A 422 11.86 21.44 -2.22
CA ASP A 422 11.46 22.43 -3.23
C ASP A 422 10.86 21.78 -4.51
N VAL A 423 11.00 20.47 -4.68
CA VAL A 423 10.55 19.73 -5.88
C VAL A 423 9.16 19.09 -5.69
N ASN A 424 8.60 19.07 -4.48
CA ASN A 424 7.31 18.40 -4.20
C ASN A 424 6.14 19.37 -3.92
N TYR A 425 5.97 20.36 -4.79
CA TYR A 425 4.74 21.16 -4.89
C TYR A 425 4.20 21.17 -6.32
N SER A 426 3.85 20.00 -6.85
CA SER A 426 3.00 19.91 -8.05
C SER A 426 2.43 18.51 -8.24
N GLN A 427 1.59 18.05 -7.32
CA GLN A 427 0.57 17.06 -7.66
C GLN A 427 -0.78 17.57 -7.19
N LEU A 428 -1.15 18.75 -7.70
CA LEU A 428 -2.56 19.06 -7.90
C LEU A 428 -3.01 18.17 -9.06
N ASN A 429 -3.53 16.99 -8.72
CA ASN A 429 -4.25 16.19 -9.69
C ASN A 429 -5.44 17.04 -10.17
N THR A 430 -5.36 17.49 -11.42
CA THR A 430 -6.43 18.21 -12.09
C THR A 430 -7.44 17.14 -12.50
N PHE A 431 -8.43 16.89 -11.64
CA PHE A 431 -9.40 15.84 -11.89
C PHE A 431 -10.51 16.33 -12.82
N SER A 432 -10.79 15.49 -13.82
CA SER A 432 -11.90 15.59 -14.76
C SER A 432 -13.25 15.48 -14.03
N THR A 433 -14.13 16.43 -14.32
CA THR A 433 -15.53 16.46 -13.92
C THR A 433 -16.29 15.34 -14.63
N GLY A 434 -16.59 14.25 -13.93
CA GLY A 434 -17.36 13.15 -14.52
C GLY A 434 -17.87 12.09 -13.55
N GLU A 435 -17.07 11.71 -12.54
CA GLU A 435 -17.45 10.71 -11.53
C GLU A 435 -17.66 11.35 -10.15
N LYS A 436 -18.55 10.77 -9.33
CA LYS A 436 -18.77 11.19 -7.94
C LYS A 436 -17.54 10.83 -7.10
N VAL A 437 -16.58 11.74 -7.03
CA VAL A 437 -15.38 11.55 -6.22
C VAL A 437 -15.67 11.91 -4.76
N HIS A 438 -15.47 10.95 -3.86
CA HIS A 438 -15.55 11.18 -2.42
C HIS A 438 -14.23 11.78 -1.92
N LYS A 439 -14.24 13.08 -1.62
CA LYS A 439 -13.06 13.79 -1.15
C LYS A 439 -12.97 13.76 0.36
N VAL A 440 -11.83 13.30 0.86
CA VAL A 440 -11.59 13.08 2.29
C VAL A 440 -10.36 13.86 2.74
N ILE A 441 -10.46 14.55 3.88
CA ILE A 441 -9.32 15.13 4.60
C ILE A 441 -9.13 14.35 5.89
N LEU A 442 -7.93 13.83 6.11
CA LEU A 442 -7.56 13.05 7.29
C LEU A 442 -6.67 13.87 8.22
N LYS A 443 -7.07 13.94 9.49
CA LYS A 443 -6.25 14.49 10.58
C LYS A 443 -6.02 13.41 11.62
N VAL A 444 -4.78 13.06 11.88
CA VAL A 444 -4.44 11.91 12.72
C VAL A 444 -3.46 12.28 13.83
N ASP A 445 -3.36 11.48 14.87
CA ASP A 445 -2.55 11.76 16.05
C ASP A 445 -1.06 11.42 15.88
N THR A 446 -0.74 10.32 15.21
CA THR A 446 0.63 9.87 14.94
C THR A 446 0.87 9.61 13.46
N ASN A 447 2.13 9.69 13.01
CA ASN A 447 2.47 9.41 11.61
C ASN A 447 2.16 7.95 11.23
N SER A 448 2.29 7.02 12.18
CA SER A 448 1.99 5.61 11.99
C SER A 448 0.48 5.38 11.76
N SER A 449 -0.38 6.07 12.52
CA SER A 449 -1.84 6.09 12.29
C SER A 449 -2.20 6.60 10.89
N ARG A 450 -1.47 7.60 10.38
CA ARG A 450 -1.64 8.13 9.02
C ARG A 450 -1.44 7.04 7.98
N GLU A 451 -0.34 6.31 8.08
CA GLU A 451 0.02 5.25 7.14
C GLU A 451 -0.97 4.08 7.17
N ALA A 452 -1.44 3.71 8.36
CA ALA A 452 -2.43 2.65 8.55
C ALA A 452 -3.78 3.03 7.93
N LEU A 453 -4.26 4.25 8.21
CA LEU A 453 -5.51 4.76 7.63
C LEU A 453 -5.44 4.90 6.11
N MET A 454 -4.31 5.38 5.57
CA MET A 454 -4.14 5.46 4.11
C MET A 454 -4.25 4.10 3.45
N GLN A 455 -3.64 3.06 4.02
CA GLN A 455 -3.75 1.68 3.52
C GLN A 455 -5.17 1.13 3.66
N ALA A 456 -5.81 1.34 4.80
CA ALA A 456 -7.18 0.89 5.03
C ALA A 456 -8.17 1.53 4.05
N ILE A 457 -8.03 2.83 3.79
CA ILE A 457 -8.89 3.55 2.83
C ILE A 457 -8.60 3.12 1.39
N GLN A 458 -7.33 2.85 1.05
CA GLN A 458 -6.97 2.33 -0.27
C GLN A 458 -7.59 0.93 -0.50
N LYS A 459 -7.55 0.05 0.52
CA LYS A 459 -8.23 -1.25 0.48
C LYS A 459 -9.74 -1.09 0.34
N LEU A 460 -10.36 -0.20 1.12
CA LEU A 460 -11.78 0.11 1.00
C LEU A 460 -12.15 0.62 -0.41
N SER A 461 -11.33 1.50 -1.00
CA SER A 461 -11.57 2.00 -2.35
C SER A 461 -11.58 0.88 -3.39
N SER A 462 -10.71 -0.13 -3.25
CA SER A 462 -10.74 -1.32 -4.10
C SER A 462 -11.91 -2.27 -3.84
N GLU A 463 -12.44 -2.32 -2.61
CA GLU A 463 -13.58 -3.18 -2.25
C GLU A 463 -14.92 -2.61 -2.71
N VAL A 464 -15.08 -1.28 -2.64
CA VAL A 464 -16.35 -0.59 -2.91
C VAL A 464 -16.47 -0.15 -4.39
N ASP A 465 -15.39 -0.24 -5.16
CA ASP A 465 -15.30 0.21 -6.57
C ASP A 465 -15.74 1.67 -6.75
N GLU A 466 -15.33 2.53 -5.81
CA GLU A 466 -15.66 3.95 -5.76
C GLU A 466 -14.38 4.79 -5.61
N ASN A 467 -14.37 5.95 -6.25
CA ASN A 467 -13.21 6.85 -6.28
C ASN A 467 -13.13 7.68 -4.99
N ILE A 468 -12.43 7.14 -3.99
CA ILE A 468 -12.08 7.86 -2.76
C ILE A 468 -10.78 8.62 -2.97
N VAL A 469 -10.83 9.95 -2.88
CA VAL A 469 -9.65 10.81 -3.01
C VAL A 469 -9.31 11.43 -1.66
N ILE A 470 -8.16 11.02 -1.12
CA ILE A 470 -7.56 11.66 0.05
C ILE A 470 -6.91 12.97 -0.40
N VAL A 471 -7.59 14.08 -0.16
CA VAL A 471 -7.13 15.44 -0.50
C VAL A 471 -5.90 15.83 0.32
N SER A 472 -5.94 15.49 1.60
CA SER A 472 -4.85 15.79 2.53
C SER A 472 -4.91 14.79 3.68
N ALA A 473 -3.74 14.28 4.09
CA ALA A 473 -3.60 13.46 5.28
C ALA A 473 -2.44 14.01 6.10
N THR A 474 -2.73 14.64 7.23
CA THR A 474 -1.71 15.29 8.07
C THR A 474 -1.84 14.88 9.53
N VAL A 475 -0.72 14.89 10.24
CA VAL A 475 -0.70 14.66 11.68
C VAL A 475 -1.06 15.96 12.41
N GLY A 476 -1.74 15.86 13.54
CA GLY A 476 -2.12 16.98 14.39
C GLY A 476 -3.62 17.30 14.38
N ASN A 477 -4.02 18.18 15.31
CA ASN A 477 -5.41 18.60 15.49
C ASN A 477 -6.03 19.22 14.23
N ILE A 478 -7.35 19.19 14.16
CA ILE A 478 -8.13 19.85 13.12
C ILE A 478 -8.12 21.35 13.37
N SER A 479 -7.57 22.10 12.42
CA SER A 479 -7.38 23.55 12.45
C SER A 479 -8.40 24.29 11.57
N GLU A 480 -8.45 25.62 11.70
CA GLU A 480 -9.30 26.49 10.87
C GLU A 480 -8.96 26.40 9.38
N GLY A 481 -7.68 26.19 9.06
CA GLY A 481 -7.20 26.02 7.69
C GLY A 481 -7.74 24.73 7.05
N ASP A 482 -7.79 23.64 7.81
CA ASP A 482 -8.35 22.36 7.33
C ASP A 482 -9.84 22.50 7.01
N VAL A 483 -10.59 23.22 7.86
CA VAL A 483 -12.01 23.50 7.65
C VAL A 483 -12.25 24.36 6.41
N SER A 484 -11.40 25.36 6.20
CA SER A 484 -11.49 26.25 5.03
C SER A 484 -11.19 25.48 3.73
N LEU A 485 -10.18 24.61 3.76
CA LEU A 485 -9.83 23.73 2.64
C LEU A 485 -10.98 22.76 2.32
N ALA A 486 -11.55 22.14 3.35
CA ALA A 486 -12.68 21.22 3.21
C ALA A 486 -13.90 21.91 2.57
N SER A 487 -14.24 23.12 3.05
CA SER A 487 -15.35 23.90 2.49
C SER A 487 -15.13 24.26 1.02
N THR A 488 -13.89 24.54 0.63
CA THR A 488 -13.55 24.93 -0.75
C THR A 488 -13.64 23.73 -1.70
N LEU A 489 -13.19 22.56 -1.25
CA LEU A 489 -13.09 21.37 -2.09
C LEU A 489 -14.32 20.47 -2.02
N GLY A 490 -15.24 20.74 -1.08
CA GLY A 490 -16.39 19.88 -0.80
C GLY A 490 -15.96 18.55 -0.16
N ALA A 491 -14.95 18.58 0.71
CA ALA A 491 -14.40 17.38 1.35
C ALA A 491 -14.96 17.19 2.77
N THR A 492 -15.12 15.94 3.19
CA THR A 492 -15.44 15.59 4.59
C THR A 492 -14.15 15.44 5.40
N ILE A 493 -14.11 16.00 6.61
CA ILE A 493 -12.95 15.90 7.50
C ILE A 493 -13.15 14.73 8.47
N PHE A 494 -12.21 13.79 8.46
CA PHE A 494 -12.13 12.68 9.42
C PHE A 494 -10.92 12.89 10.35
N GLY A 495 -11.21 13.00 11.65
CA GLY A 495 -10.21 13.05 12.71
C GLY A 495 -10.02 11.67 13.35
N PHE A 496 -8.78 11.23 13.54
CA PHE A 496 -8.43 10.00 14.25
C PHE A 496 -7.50 10.30 15.43
N GLY A 497 -7.96 10.04 16.65
CA GLY A 497 -7.18 10.30 17.87
C GLY A 497 -6.93 11.78 18.19
N VAL A 498 -7.42 12.69 17.35
CA VAL A 498 -7.16 14.14 17.44
C VAL A 498 -8.36 14.93 17.93
N LYS A 499 -8.08 16.13 18.44
CA LYS A 499 -9.10 17.10 18.82
C LYS A 499 -9.31 18.10 17.69
N THR A 500 -10.48 18.74 17.71
CA THR A 500 -10.75 19.90 16.85
C THR A 500 -10.53 21.18 17.64
N ASP A 501 -9.86 22.14 17.03
CA ASP A 501 -9.55 23.41 17.67
C ASP A 501 -10.81 24.26 17.82
N ILE A 502 -10.86 25.06 18.90
CA ILE A 502 -12.06 25.83 19.27
C ILE A 502 -12.51 26.74 18.11
N GLY A 503 -11.55 27.43 17.47
CA GLY A 503 -11.83 28.26 16.30
C GLY A 503 -12.28 27.46 15.07
N ALA A 504 -11.74 26.26 14.88
CA ALA A 504 -12.13 25.37 13.79
C ALA A 504 -13.59 24.89 13.94
N VAL A 505 -14.04 24.59 15.17
CA VAL A 505 -15.45 24.22 15.45
C VAL A 505 -16.41 25.34 15.06
N ALA A 506 -16.07 26.59 15.40
CA ALA A 506 -16.91 27.74 15.09
C ALA A 506 -17.04 27.96 13.57
N ILE A 507 -15.92 27.85 12.84
CA ILE A 507 -15.90 28.01 11.39
C ILE A 507 -16.63 26.86 10.70
N ALA A 508 -16.47 25.62 11.18
CA ALA A 508 -17.10 24.45 10.58
C ALA A 508 -18.63 24.53 10.60
N ARG A 509 -19.21 25.01 11.72
CA ARG A 509 -20.66 25.25 11.82
C ARG A 509 -21.13 26.33 10.84
N ARG A 510 -20.36 27.41 10.69
CA ARG A 510 -20.69 28.51 9.77
C ARG A 510 -20.63 28.07 8.30
N LEU A 511 -19.60 27.31 7.94
CA LEU A 511 -19.38 26.82 6.57
C LEU A 511 -20.09 25.50 6.26
N LYS A 512 -20.82 24.93 7.23
CA LYS A 512 -21.51 23.63 7.13
C LYS A 512 -20.59 22.49 6.69
N VAL A 513 -19.34 22.50 7.17
CA VAL A 513 -18.36 21.44 6.90
C VAL A 513 -18.59 20.28 7.88
N SER A 514 -18.67 19.07 7.36
CA SER A 514 -18.80 17.85 8.16
C SER A 514 -17.44 17.46 8.76
N ILE A 515 -17.40 17.38 10.09
CA ILE A 515 -16.25 16.90 10.86
C ILE A 515 -16.69 15.68 11.64
N LYS A 516 -16.08 14.53 11.37
CA LYS A 516 -16.31 13.28 12.09
C LYS A 516 -15.02 12.87 12.81
N SER A 517 -15.08 12.66 14.11
CA SER A 517 -13.90 12.31 14.91
C SER A 517 -14.06 10.92 15.52
N PHE A 518 -13.05 10.10 15.35
CA PHE A 518 -13.00 8.72 15.79
C PHE A 518 -11.73 8.46 16.61
N TYR A 519 -11.79 7.42 17.43
CA TYR A 519 -10.66 6.92 18.21
C TYR A 519 -10.39 5.45 17.94
N ILE A 520 -11.15 4.84 17.02
CA ILE A 520 -11.04 3.44 16.63
C ILE A 520 -11.07 3.40 15.11
N ILE A 521 -10.08 2.73 14.52
CA ILE A 521 -9.83 2.78 13.09
C ILE A 521 -11.01 2.19 12.30
N TYR A 522 -11.59 1.09 12.80
CA TYR A 522 -12.78 0.46 12.24
C TYR A 522 -13.97 1.42 12.14
N HIS A 523 -14.30 2.10 13.24
CA HIS A 523 -15.43 3.03 13.25
C HIS A 523 -15.26 4.16 12.22
N LEU A 524 -14.02 4.58 11.96
CA LEU A 524 -13.73 5.56 10.93
C LEU A 524 -13.95 4.99 9.53
N VAL A 525 -13.37 3.81 9.25
CA VAL A 525 -13.49 3.13 7.96
C VAL A 525 -14.95 2.76 7.67
N ASP A 526 -15.68 2.25 8.65
CA ASP A 526 -17.10 1.90 8.54
C ASP A 526 -17.96 3.14 8.31
N ALA A 527 -17.68 4.24 9.02
CA ALA A 527 -18.40 5.49 8.81
C ALA A 527 -18.13 6.09 7.42
N LEU A 528 -16.92 5.91 6.87
CA LEU A 528 -16.60 6.30 5.50
C LEU A 528 -17.33 5.40 4.50
N LYS A 529 -17.34 4.07 4.72
CA LYS A 529 -18.08 3.11 3.89
C LYS A 529 -19.57 3.44 3.84
N LEU A 530 -20.18 3.69 4.99
CA LEU A 530 -21.59 4.08 5.08
C LEU A 530 -21.88 5.40 4.35
N GLU A 531 -20.96 6.37 4.40
CA GLU A 531 -21.11 7.64 3.68
C GLU A 531 -21.05 7.46 2.15
N ILE A 532 -20.26 6.51 1.68
CA ILE A 532 -20.18 6.14 0.26
C ILE A 532 -21.46 5.41 -0.16
N GLU A 533 -21.91 4.43 0.62
CA GLU A 533 -23.15 3.68 0.36
C GLU A 533 -24.37 4.61 0.29
N GLN A 534 -24.47 5.59 1.20
CA GLN A 534 -25.57 6.58 1.20
C GLN A 534 -25.53 7.55 0.01
N ALA A 535 -24.37 7.77 -0.58
CA ALA A 535 -24.22 8.64 -1.75
C ALA A 535 -24.48 7.91 -3.08
N ARG A 536 -24.53 6.58 -3.04
CA ARG A 536 -24.76 5.73 -4.21
C ARG A 536 -26.18 5.93 -4.73
N GLU A 537 -26.31 6.08 -6.04
CA GLU A 537 -27.63 6.12 -6.66
C GLU A 537 -28.24 4.71 -6.69
N PRO A 538 -29.56 4.58 -6.48
CA PRO A 538 -30.23 3.29 -6.54
C PRO A 538 -30.06 2.67 -7.92
N GLU A 539 -29.76 1.37 -7.94
CA GLU A 539 -29.57 0.64 -9.19
C GLU A 539 -30.92 0.49 -9.89
N ILE A 540 -30.96 0.85 -11.18
CA ILE A 540 -32.17 0.69 -11.99
C ILE A 540 -32.11 -0.68 -12.62
N VAL A 541 -32.94 -1.60 -12.14
CA VAL A 541 -33.04 -2.97 -12.67
C VAL A 541 -34.28 -3.05 -13.58
N GLU A 542 -34.13 -3.69 -14.73
CA GLU A 542 -35.25 -4.01 -15.62
C GLU A 542 -35.98 -5.27 -15.09
N GLU A 543 -37.18 -5.09 -14.53
CA GLU A 543 -38.03 -6.19 -14.06
C GLU A 543 -39.00 -6.59 -15.18
N LYS A 544 -39.00 -7.86 -15.59
CA LYS A 544 -39.96 -8.40 -16.57
C LYS A 544 -41.35 -8.43 -15.97
N THR A 545 -42.29 -7.68 -16.55
CA THR A 545 -43.65 -7.52 -16.03
C THR A 545 -44.68 -8.40 -16.71
N GLY A 546 -44.45 -8.78 -17.97
CA GLY A 546 -45.40 -9.61 -18.70
C GLY A 546 -44.98 -9.90 -20.13
N GLU A 547 -45.76 -10.79 -20.76
CA GLU A 547 -45.55 -11.27 -22.12
C GLU A 547 -46.84 -11.14 -22.92
N ALA A 548 -46.72 -10.79 -24.19
CA ALA A 548 -47.85 -10.70 -25.11
C ALA A 548 -47.48 -11.26 -26.49
N VAL A 549 -48.49 -11.71 -27.24
CA VAL A 549 -48.33 -12.15 -28.63
C VAL A 549 -49.14 -11.24 -29.53
N VAL A 550 -48.52 -10.78 -30.62
CA VAL A 550 -49.17 -9.93 -31.64
C VAL A 550 -50.14 -10.79 -32.45
N LEU A 551 -51.42 -10.43 -32.39
CA LEU A 551 -52.48 -11.09 -33.15
C LEU A 551 -52.75 -10.38 -34.48
N LYS A 552 -52.68 -9.04 -34.48
CA LYS A 552 -53.01 -8.25 -35.66
C LYS A 552 -52.28 -6.92 -35.65
N VAL A 553 -51.83 -6.50 -36.82
CA VAL A 553 -51.15 -5.20 -37.00
C VAL A 553 -52.07 -4.24 -37.73
N PHE A 554 -52.25 -3.04 -37.20
CA PHE A 554 -53.05 -1.98 -37.81
C PHE A 554 -52.17 -0.81 -38.19
N ASN A 555 -52.27 -0.34 -39.43
CA ASN A 555 -51.56 0.86 -39.89
C ASN A 555 -52.54 2.03 -40.01
N VAL A 556 -52.38 3.04 -39.15
CA VAL A 556 -53.27 4.21 -39.11
C VAL A 556 -52.48 5.45 -39.52
N LYS A 557 -52.89 6.07 -40.64
CA LYS A 557 -52.20 7.22 -41.30
C LYS A 557 -51.82 8.40 -40.39
N ARG A 558 -52.42 8.55 -39.20
CA ARG A 558 -52.14 9.63 -38.23
C ARG A 558 -51.49 9.18 -36.91
N LEU A 559 -51.55 7.88 -36.58
CA LEU A 559 -51.11 7.35 -35.27
C LEU A 559 -49.92 6.38 -35.40
N GLY A 560 -49.58 5.96 -36.61
CA GLY A 560 -48.50 4.99 -36.86
C GLY A 560 -49.00 3.55 -36.87
N VAL A 561 -48.07 2.61 -36.67
CA VAL A 561 -48.36 1.17 -36.61
C VAL A 561 -48.77 0.79 -35.19
N ILE A 562 -49.95 0.18 -35.05
CA ILE A 562 -50.53 -0.27 -33.79
C ILE A 562 -50.47 -1.80 -33.77
N ALA A 563 -49.87 -2.36 -32.73
CA ALA A 563 -49.85 -3.80 -32.49
C ALA A 563 -51.03 -4.20 -31.61
N GLY A 564 -51.98 -4.96 -32.18
CA GLY A 564 -53.04 -5.62 -31.44
C GLY A 564 -52.54 -6.95 -30.89
N CYS A 565 -52.45 -7.05 -29.56
CA CYS A 565 -51.80 -8.16 -28.88
C CYS A 565 -52.70 -8.78 -27.81
N GLN A 566 -52.49 -10.06 -27.55
CA GLN A 566 -53.07 -10.76 -26.40
C GLN A 566 -51.99 -10.95 -25.34
N VAL A 567 -52.26 -10.49 -24.11
CA VAL A 567 -51.35 -10.68 -22.98
C VAL A 567 -51.42 -12.14 -22.53
N LYS A 568 -50.29 -12.86 -22.62
CA LYS A 568 -50.19 -14.29 -22.26
C LYS A 568 -49.91 -14.47 -20.78
N SER A 569 -48.98 -13.70 -20.22
CA SER A 569 -48.55 -13.84 -18.83
C SER A 569 -48.23 -12.46 -18.24
N GLY A 570 -48.38 -12.31 -16.93
CA GLY A 570 -48.12 -11.05 -16.23
C GLY A 570 -49.03 -9.89 -16.67
N LYS A 571 -48.43 -8.72 -16.86
CA LYS A 571 -49.12 -7.49 -17.29
C LYS A 571 -48.25 -6.61 -18.19
N ILE A 572 -48.89 -5.93 -19.13
CA ILE A 572 -48.26 -4.93 -19.99
C ILE A 572 -48.55 -3.55 -19.42
N VAL A 573 -47.52 -2.74 -19.19
CA VAL A 573 -47.61 -1.43 -18.53
C VAL A 573 -47.26 -0.30 -19.49
N LEU A 574 -48.05 0.78 -19.49
CA LEU A 574 -47.79 2.00 -20.25
C LEU A 574 -46.44 2.61 -19.83
N GLY A 575 -45.58 2.97 -20.80
CA GLY A 575 -44.23 3.49 -20.54
C GLY A 575 -43.18 2.43 -20.24
N GLY A 576 -43.55 1.14 -20.17
CA GLY A 576 -42.60 0.05 -20.07
C GLY A 576 -41.81 -0.15 -21.35
N LYS A 577 -40.58 -0.63 -21.23
CA LYS A 577 -39.74 -1.08 -22.35
C LYS A 577 -40.30 -2.39 -22.88
N VAL A 578 -40.26 -2.58 -24.19
CA VAL A 578 -40.66 -3.81 -24.84
C VAL A 578 -39.51 -4.35 -25.68
N VAL A 579 -39.36 -5.67 -25.65
CA VAL A 579 -38.44 -6.41 -26.50
C VAL A 579 -39.27 -7.35 -27.37
N VAL A 580 -39.06 -7.28 -28.68
CA VAL A 580 -39.84 -8.03 -29.67
C VAL A 580 -38.98 -9.16 -30.22
N TYR A 581 -39.54 -10.36 -30.25
CA TYR A 581 -38.92 -11.56 -30.77
C TYR A 581 -39.75 -12.14 -31.91
N ARG A 582 -39.05 -12.59 -32.95
CA ARG A 582 -39.64 -13.31 -34.09
C ARG A 582 -38.85 -14.59 -34.29
N ASN A 583 -39.52 -15.73 -34.29
CA ASN A 583 -38.86 -17.04 -34.38
C ASN A 583 -37.73 -17.24 -33.34
N HIS A 584 -37.88 -16.71 -32.13
CA HIS A 584 -36.90 -16.72 -31.03
C HIS A 584 -35.69 -15.77 -31.19
N ASP A 585 -35.60 -15.02 -32.29
CA ASP A 585 -34.59 -13.99 -32.49
C ASP A 585 -35.12 -12.61 -32.07
N LYS A 586 -34.30 -11.83 -31.37
CA LYS A 586 -34.62 -10.43 -31.02
C LYS A 586 -34.62 -9.57 -32.28
N VAL A 587 -35.79 -9.03 -32.65
CA VAL A 587 -35.98 -8.21 -33.85
C VAL A 587 -36.07 -6.71 -33.56
N GLY A 588 -36.33 -6.32 -32.32
CA GLY A 588 -36.38 -4.90 -31.96
C GLY A 588 -36.64 -4.65 -30.48
N GLU A 589 -36.48 -3.39 -30.08
CA GLU A 589 -36.84 -2.89 -28.76
C GLU A 589 -37.43 -1.48 -28.86
N GLY A 590 -38.24 -1.11 -27.89
CA GLY A 590 -38.84 0.22 -27.84
C GLY A 590 -39.59 0.48 -26.54
N VAL A 591 -40.32 1.60 -26.46
CA VAL A 591 -41.09 1.99 -25.27
C VAL A 591 -42.56 2.14 -25.62
N ILE A 592 -43.45 1.60 -24.79
CA ILE A 592 -44.91 1.72 -25.00
C ILE A 592 -45.36 3.16 -24.77
N LYS A 593 -45.73 3.85 -25.84
CA LYS A 593 -46.19 5.25 -25.83
C LYS A 593 -47.68 5.37 -25.53
N THR A 594 -48.47 4.42 -26.02
CA THR A 594 -49.91 4.37 -25.75
C THR A 594 -50.33 2.92 -25.55
N LEU A 595 -51.23 2.69 -24.59
CA LEU A 595 -51.82 1.39 -24.30
C LEU A 595 -53.33 1.55 -24.21
N GLN A 596 -54.07 0.71 -24.95
CA GLN A 596 -55.52 0.75 -25.02
C GLN A 596 -56.12 -0.65 -24.89
N LYS A 597 -57.29 -0.72 -24.26
CA LYS A 597 -58.16 -1.89 -24.21
C LYS A 597 -59.57 -1.43 -24.59
N GLU A 598 -60.21 -2.10 -25.55
CA GLU A 598 -61.57 -1.75 -26.02
C GLU A 598 -61.74 -0.26 -26.37
N LYS A 599 -60.72 0.33 -27.03
CA LYS A 599 -60.66 1.75 -27.43
C LYS A 599 -60.58 2.75 -26.27
N ARG A 600 -60.32 2.30 -25.04
CA ARG A 600 -60.06 3.16 -23.88
C ARG A 600 -58.59 3.07 -23.46
N SER A 601 -57.98 4.20 -23.13
CA SER A 601 -56.60 4.22 -22.64
C SER A 601 -56.51 3.57 -21.25
N GLN A 602 -55.48 2.74 -21.06
CA GLN A 602 -55.23 2.02 -19.81
C GLN A 602 -53.79 2.23 -19.37
N LYS A 603 -53.56 2.21 -18.04
CA LYS A 603 -52.21 2.25 -17.46
C LYS A 603 -51.53 0.88 -17.50
N GLU A 604 -52.31 -0.19 -17.34
CA GLU A 604 -51.82 -1.57 -17.41
C GLU A 604 -52.92 -2.49 -17.96
N VAL A 605 -52.51 -3.59 -18.60
CA VAL A 605 -53.41 -4.66 -19.06
C VAL A 605 -52.88 -6.01 -18.59
N ALA A 606 -53.71 -6.73 -17.85
CA ALA A 606 -53.36 -8.04 -17.28
C ALA A 606 -53.52 -9.19 -18.29
N ALA A 607 -52.89 -10.33 -17.98
CA ALA A 607 -53.00 -11.57 -18.72
C ALA A 607 -54.44 -12.00 -19.02
N GLY A 608 -54.66 -12.60 -20.19
CA GLY A 608 -55.95 -13.06 -20.67
C GLY A 608 -56.78 -12.00 -21.40
N PHE A 609 -56.37 -10.73 -21.37
CA PHE A 609 -57.03 -9.65 -22.11
C PHE A 609 -56.28 -9.26 -23.38
N GLU A 610 -57.04 -8.78 -24.37
CA GLU A 610 -56.52 -8.14 -25.57
C GLU A 610 -56.23 -6.67 -25.31
N CYS A 611 -55.13 -6.18 -25.87
CA CYS A 611 -54.72 -4.79 -25.82
C CYS A 611 -54.19 -4.35 -27.18
N ALA A 612 -54.19 -3.04 -27.40
CA ALA A 612 -53.54 -2.41 -28.53
C ALA A 612 -52.53 -1.40 -27.99
N PHE A 613 -51.29 -1.48 -28.44
CA PHE A 613 -50.27 -0.51 -28.04
C PHE A 613 -49.46 0.01 -29.23
N ILE A 614 -48.94 1.22 -29.04
CA ILE A 614 -48.03 1.90 -29.96
C ILE A 614 -46.69 1.99 -29.26
N VAL A 615 -45.64 1.57 -29.96
CA VAL A 615 -44.27 1.54 -29.44
C VAL A 615 -43.46 2.61 -30.16
N ASP A 616 -42.73 3.40 -29.38
CA ASP A 616 -41.72 4.32 -29.89
C ASP A 616 -40.40 3.55 -30.04
N GLY A 617 -39.78 3.63 -31.23
CA GLY A 617 -38.54 2.91 -31.56
C GLY A 617 -38.70 1.60 -32.36
N PHE A 618 -39.93 1.08 -32.54
CA PHE A 618 -40.15 -0.12 -33.36
C PHE A 618 -41.47 -0.07 -34.14
N SER A 619 -41.40 -0.30 -35.46
CA SER A 619 -42.54 -0.21 -36.38
C SER A 619 -42.77 -1.44 -37.26
N GLU A 620 -41.84 -2.39 -37.30
CA GLU A 620 -41.85 -3.55 -38.22
C GLU A 620 -42.58 -4.77 -37.65
N TRP A 621 -43.82 -4.56 -37.19
CA TRP A 621 -44.64 -5.59 -36.56
C TRP A 621 -45.13 -6.65 -37.55
N GLN A 622 -45.10 -7.93 -37.14
CA GLN A 622 -45.71 -9.05 -37.83
C GLN A 622 -46.66 -9.83 -36.90
N GLU A 623 -47.67 -10.46 -37.49
CA GLU A 623 -48.56 -11.35 -36.75
C GLU A 623 -47.77 -12.58 -36.26
N GLY A 624 -47.91 -12.92 -34.99
CA GLY A 624 -47.14 -13.99 -34.34
C GLY A 624 -45.87 -13.52 -33.62
N ASP A 625 -45.49 -12.23 -33.71
CA ASP A 625 -44.37 -11.69 -32.94
C ASP A 625 -44.64 -11.83 -31.42
N PHE A 626 -43.60 -12.22 -30.67
CA PHE A 626 -43.64 -12.36 -29.22
C PHE A 626 -43.04 -11.12 -28.56
N VAL A 627 -43.68 -10.60 -27.52
CA VAL A 627 -43.32 -9.33 -26.88
C VAL A 627 -43.12 -9.55 -25.39
N GLU A 628 -41.94 -9.16 -24.90
CA GLU A 628 -41.64 -9.10 -23.47
C GLU A 628 -41.68 -7.64 -23.00
N ASN A 629 -42.38 -7.36 -21.89
CA ASN A 629 -42.45 -6.04 -21.30
C ASN A 629 -41.60 -5.98 -20.02
N TYR A 630 -40.85 -4.89 -19.88
CA TYR A 630 -40.00 -4.60 -18.74
C TYR A 630 -40.32 -3.22 -18.18
N ILE A 631 -40.27 -3.09 -16.86
CA ILE A 631 -40.31 -1.79 -16.20
C ILE A 631 -38.97 -1.53 -15.51
N GLN A 632 -38.56 -0.27 -15.51
CA GLN A 632 -37.44 0.17 -14.70
C GLN A 632 -37.88 0.27 -13.25
N LYS A 633 -37.29 -0.54 -12.38
CA LYS A 633 -37.51 -0.49 -10.94
C LYS A 633 -36.22 0.00 -10.28
N LYS A 634 -36.37 1.01 -9.42
CA LYS A 634 -35.30 1.42 -8.52
C LYS A 634 -35.21 0.39 -7.40
N VAL A 635 -34.08 -0.28 -7.30
CA VAL A 635 -33.80 -1.20 -6.20
C VAL A 635 -32.75 -0.54 -5.32
N GLU A 636 -33.07 -0.38 -4.04
CA GLU A 636 -32.07 -0.02 -3.03
C GLU A 636 -31.20 -1.26 -2.77
N LYS A 637 -29.88 -1.08 -2.78
CA LYS A 637 -28.92 -2.19 -2.67
C LYS A 637 -28.60 -2.50 -1.21
#